data_AF-A0A7V4IH47-F1
#
_entry.id   AF-A0A7V4IH47-F1
#
_cell.length_a   1.000
_cell.length_b   1.000
_cell.length_c   1.000
_cell.angle_alpha   90.00
_cell.angle_beta   90.00
_cell.angle_gamma   90.00
#
_symmetry.space_group_name_H-M   'P 1'
#
loop_
_entity.id
_entity.type
_entity.pdbx_description
1 polymer ?
#
loop_
_entity_poly.entity_id
_entity_poly.type
_entity_poly.pdbx_seq_one_letter_code
_entity_poly.pdbx_strand_id
1 'polypeptide(L)'
;MIRNIIFDWSGTLVDDLPAVWQASNYVLKQAGAAEMSLETFRAEFCLPFTSFYDKHTPGVPLPRLEGWFHESFRAAQHSVGALPHAREFLEFCRARRLRTFLLSTVHPDYWAIQSGVTGFAPFIDTPYVGVWDKRQKIHDILADNGLRPEETLFIGDMEHDIETARHGGIHSCAVLTGYNTLDQLRRARPDLIVEHLRELREVLEQNELRLRPPAKSFEAGHPPVVTVGGLIFNDAGEFLLVRTHKWSNLWGIPGGKIQWGETSEAALRRELREETGLEVDDVRFVLVQDCIHSREFHRDAHFVLLNYTCRVRDPARVVLNDEAQEYRWLTPATAAALPLNQPTRVLLNAVGAGPG
;
A
#
# COMPACT_ATOMS: atom_id res chain seq x y z
N MET A 1 -15.06 -1.70 -12.49
CA MET A 1 -15.02 -3.14 -12.17
C MET A 1 -14.16 -3.76 -13.25
N ILE A 2 -13.17 -4.56 -12.89
CA ILE A 2 -12.28 -5.21 -13.84
C ILE A 2 -13.06 -6.27 -14.61
N ARG A 3 -12.90 -6.24 -15.94
CA ARG A 3 -13.48 -7.17 -16.91
C ARG A 3 -12.39 -7.82 -17.77
N ASN A 4 -11.25 -7.15 -17.91
CA ASN A 4 -10.16 -7.57 -18.78
C ASN A 4 -8.87 -7.61 -17.98
N ILE A 5 -8.09 -8.67 -18.16
CA ILE A 5 -6.77 -8.81 -17.55
C ILE A 5 -5.74 -9.04 -18.65
N ILE A 6 -4.70 -8.21 -18.66
CA ILE A 6 -3.52 -8.35 -19.49
C ILE A 6 -2.40 -8.82 -18.57
N PHE A 7 -1.79 -9.96 -18.88
CA PHE A 7 -0.65 -10.49 -18.15
C PHE A 7 0.66 -10.18 -18.88
N ASP A 8 1.74 -9.96 -18.16
CA ASP A 8 3.06 -10.37 -18.64
C ASP A 8 3.24 -11.89 -18.49
N TRP A 9 4.26 -12.43 -19.16
CA TRP A 9 4.59 -13.84 -19.15
C TRP A 9 5.64 -14.17 -18.08
N SER A 10 6.89 -13.77 -18.35
CA SER A 10 8.06 -13.94 -17.51
C SER A 10 7.86 -13.24 -16.18
N GLY A 11 8.24 -13.88 -15.07
CA GLY A 11 8.13 -13.28 -13.73
C GLY A 11 6.71 -13.08 -13.19
N THR A 12 5.68 -13.28 -14.03
CA THR A 12 4.26 -13.09 -13.67
C THR A 12 3.45 -14.38 -13.73
N LEU A 13 3.53 -15.14 -14.83
CA LEU A 13 2.87 -16.44 -15.00
C LEU A 13 3.87 -17.61 -14.91
N VAL A 14 5.10 -17.40 -15.34
CA VAL A 14 6.16 -18.43 -15.33
C VAL A 14 7.43 -17.93 -14.65
N ASP A 15 8.15 -18.86 -14.03
CA ASP A 15 9.44 -18.58 -13.40
C ASP A 15 10.56 -18.91 -14.40
N ASP A 16 10.96 -17.90 -15.17
CA ASP A 16 12.07 -18.00 -16.11
C ASP A 16 13.32 -17.23 -15.68
N LEU A 17 13.25 -16.49 -14.56
CA LEU A 17 14.34 -15.66 -14.06
C LEU A 17 15.65 -16.47 -13.87
N PRO A 18 15.65 -17.68 -13.26
CA PRO A 18 16.87 -18.47 -13.14
C PRO A 18 17.50 -18.81 -14.50
N ALA A 19 16.67 -19.16 -15.49
CA ALA A 19 17.14 -19.52 -16.83
C ALA A 19 17.65 -18.30 -17.61
N VAL A 20 16.96 -17.16 -17.51
CA VAL A 20 17.40 -15.89 -18.13
C VAL A 20 18.68 -15.37 -17.48
N TRP A 21 18.80 -15.46 -16.16
CA TRP A 21 20.02 -15.09 -15.44
C TRP A 21 21.21 -15.97 -15.86
N GLN A 22 21.02 -17.30 -15.92
CA GLN A 22 22.06 -18.22 -16.38
C GLN A 22 22.49 -17.93 -17.83
N ALA A 23 21.52 -17.70 -18.73
CA ALA A 23 21.82 -17.37 -20.13
C ALA A 23 22.51 -16.01 -20.26
N SER A 24 22.14 -15.02 -19.44
CA SER A 24 22.79 -13.72 -19.41
C SER A 24 24.23 -13.81 -18.93
N ASN A 25 24.51 -14.59 -17.88
CA ASN A 25 25.88 -14.84 -17.42
C ASN A 25 26.71 -15.59 -18.47
N TYR A 26 26.10 -16.52 -19.23
CA TYR A 26 26.77 -17.15 -20.35
C TYR A 26 27.17 -16.12 -21.42
N VAL A 27 26.28 -15.21 -21.79
CA VAL A 27 26.58 -14.10 -22.72
C VAL A 27 27.73 -13.23 -22.21
N LEU A 28 27.68 -12.82 -20.93
CA LEU A 28 28.74 -12.02 -20.29
C LEU A 28 30.09 -12.72 -20.38
N LYS A 29 30.13 -14.02 -20.03
CA LYS A 29 31.35 -14.83 -20.10
C LYS A 29 31.91 -14.94 -21.52
N GLN A 30 31.05 -15.15 -22.52
CA GLN A 30 31.48 -15.20 -23.94
C GLN A 30 32.01 -13.85 -24.45
N ALA A 31 31.50 -12.74 -23.92
CA ALA A 31 31.98 -11.40 -24.20
C ALA A 31 33.25 -11.02 -23.41
N GLY A 32 33.73 -11.87 -22.50
CA GLY A 32 34.87 -11.59 -21.62
C GLY A 32 34.55 -10.67 -20.43
N ALA A 33 33.26 -10.46 -20.14
CA ALA A 33 32.78 -9.73 -18.97
C ALA A 33 32.64 -10.65 -17.75
N ALA A 34 32.62 -10.05 -16.56
CA ALA A 34 32.40 -10.79 -15.32
C ALA A 34 30.94 -11.25 -15.21
N GLU A 35 30.74 -12.46 -14.67
CA GLU A 35 29.43 -12.97 -14.31
C GLU A 35 28.83 -12.17 -13.14
N MET A 36 27.51 -12.05 -13.09
CA MET A 36 26.77 -11.34 -12.06
C MET A 36 26.12 -12.32 -11.08
N SER A 37 26.02 -11.90 -9.82
CA SER A 37 25.09 -12.52 -8.88
C SER A 37 23.64 -12.26 -9.32
N LEU A 38 22.69 -13.07 -8.84
CA LEU A 38 21.27 -12.85 -9.13
C LEU A 38 20.78 -11.48 -8.62
N GLU A 39 21.27 -11.04 -7.47
CA GLU A 39 20.93 -9.74 -6.88
C GLU A 39 21.39 -8.59 -7.78
N THR A 40 22.65 -8.62 -8.22
CA THR A 40 23.19 -7.62 -9.15
C THR A 40 22.45 -7.66 -10.49
N PHE A 41 22.17 -8.85 -11.01
CA PHE A 41 21.39 -9.01 -12.23
C PHE A 41 20.01 -8.35 -12.11
N ARG A 42 19.25 -8.60 -11.04
CA ARG A 42 17.93 -7.99 -10.81
C ARG A 42 17.99 -6.46 -10.64
N ALA A 43 19.05 -5.96 -10.02
CA ALA A 43 19.24 -4.53 -9.83
C ALA A 43 19.58 -3.80 -11.14
N GLU A 44 20.25 -4.47 -12.08
CA GLU A 44 20.77 -3.84 -13.30
C GLU A 44 20.00 -4.20 -14.57
N PHE A 45 19.31 -5.34 -14.60
CA PHE A 45 18.53 -5.78 -15.75
C PHE A 45 17.39 -4.80 -16.03
N CYS A 46 17.25 -4.42 -17.29
CA CYS A 46 16.25 -3.47 -17.76
C CYS A 46 15.76 -3.86 -19.15
N LEU A 47 14.56 -3.36 -19.48
CA LEU A 47 14.03 -3.41 -20.83
C LEU A 47 14.07 -2.02 -21.48
N PRO A 48 14.44 -1.92 -22.78
CA PRO A 48 14.84 -3.03 -23.67
C PRO A 48 16.20 -3.63 -23.26
N PHE A 49 16.34 -4.96 -23.39
CA PHE A 49 17.53 -5.69 -22.94
C PHE A 49 18.82 -5.27 -23.66
N THR A 50 18.71 -4.60 -24.81
CA THR A 50 19.85 -4.00 -25.52
C THR A 50 20.57 -2.99 -24.62
N SER A 51 19.83 -2.18 -23.85
CA SER A 51 20.43 -1.20 -22.93
C SER A 51 21.22 -1.86 -21.81
N PHE A 52 20.77 -3.04 -21.35
CA PHE A 52 21.53 -3.85 -20.39
C PHE A 52 22.85 -4.34 -21.02
N TYR A 53 22.81 -4.97 -22.19
CA TYR A 53 24.03 -5.48 -22.82
C TYR A 53 24.98 -4.39 -23.33
N ASP A 54 24.48 -3.24 -23.78
CA ASP A 54 25.33 -2.11 -24.19
C ASP A 54 26.23 -1.63 -23.04
N LYS A 55 25.70 -1.67 -21.81
CA LYS A 55 26.43 -1.30 -20.59
C LYS A 55 27.51 -2.33 -20.21
N HIS A 56 27.23 -3.62 -20.41
CA HIS A 56 28.08 -4.70 -19.87
C HIS A 56 28.98 -5.39 -20.91
N THR A 57 28.60 -5.34 -22.18
CA THR A 57 29.31 -5.93 -23.31
C THR A 57 29.45 -4.92 -24.46
N PRO A 58 30.05 -3.73 -24.22
CA PRO A 58 30.10 -2.68 -25.23
C PRO A 58 30.85 -3.15 -26.48
N GLY A 59 30.26 -2.88 -27.65
CA GLY A 59 30.86 -3.20 -28.95
C GLY A 59 30.63 -4.63 -29.44
N VAL A 60 29.92 -5.48 -28.69
CA VAL A 60 29.49 -6.79 -29.18
C VAL A 60 28.20 -6.61 -30.01
N PRO A 61 28.16 -7.05 -31.28
CA PRO A 61 26.95 -6.91 -32.11
C PRO A 61 25.77 -7.73 -31.56
N LEU A 62 24.56 -7.15 -31.61
CA LEU A 62 23.32 -7.78 -31.13
C LEU A 62 23.09 -9.22 -31.66
N PRO A 63 23.28 -9.54 -32.95
CA PRO A 63 23.06 -10.91 -33.44
C PRO A 63 23.97 -11.95 -32.76
N ARG A 64 25.15 -11.53 -32.30
CA ARG A 64 26.08 -12.41 -31.58
C ARG A 64 25.62 -12.63 -30.14
N LEU A 65 25.14 -11.57 -29.47
CA LEU A 65 24.55 -11.64 -28.13
C LEU A 65 23.32 -12.57 -28.12
N GLU A 66 22.41 -12.40 -29.09
CA GLU A 66 21.23 -13.25 -29.25
C GLU A 66 21.63 -14.71 -29.49
N GLY A 67 22.62 -14.96 -30.35
CA GLY A 67 23.14 -16.30 -30.61
C GLY A 67 23.58 -17.03 -29.34
N TRP A 68 24.40 -16.38 -28.51
CA TRP A 68 24.87 -16.93 -27.23
C TRP A 68 23.74 -17.10 -26.22
N PHE A 69 22.86 -16.10 -26.11
CA PHE A 69 21.71 -16.18 -25.22
C PHE A 69 20.83 -17.38 -25.56
N HIS A 70 20.44 -17.53 -26.83
CA HIS A 70 19.57 -18.60 -27.27
C HIS A 70 20.25 -19.98 -27.19
N GLU A 71 21.57 -20.06 -27.37
CA GLU A 71 22.34 -21.29 -27.13
C GLU A 71 22.17 -21.76 -25.68
N SER A 72 22.42 -20.87 -24.71
CA SER A 72 22.33 -21.21 -23.29
C SER A 72 20.89 -21.39 -22.81
N PHE A 73 19.99 -20.48 -23.19
CA PHE A 73 18.60 -20.49 -22.73
C PHE A 73 17.86 -21.75 -23.19
N ARG A 74 18.08 -22.23 -24.44
CA ARG A 74 17.46 -23.48 -24.92
C ARG A 74 17.82 -24.68 -24.05
N ALA A 75 19.03 -24.73 -23.51
CA ALA A 75 19.44 -25.80 -22.60
C ALA A 75 18.71 -25.71 -21.25
N ALA A 76 18.43 -24.50 -20.74
CA ALA A 76 17.74 -24.27 -19.47
C ALA A 76 16.21 -24.23 -19.59
N GLN A 77 15.65 -24.11 -20.79
CA GLN A 77 14.23 -23.83 -21.01
C GLN A 77 13.27 -24.84 -20.36
N HIS A 78 13.70 -26.09 -20.18
CA HIS A 78 12.92 -27.14 -19.52
C HIS A 78 12.71 -26.90 -18.01
N SER A 79 13.51 -26.03 -17.37
CA SER A 79 13.34 -25.66 -15.97
C SER A 79 12.27 -24.59 -15.76
N VAL A 80 11.84 -23.91 -16.83
CA VAL A 80 10.82 -22.86 -16.76
C VAL A 80 9.45 -23.48 -16.50
N GLY A 81 8.97 -23.29 -15.27
CA GLY A 81 7.68 -23.79 -14.80
C GLY A 81 6.67 -22.68 -14.54
N ALA A 82 5.44 -23.07 -14.22
CA ALA A 82 4.44 -22.13 -13.75
C ALA A 82 4.84 -21.56 -12.38
N LEU A 83 4.66 -20.26 -12.20
CA LEU A 83 4.76 -19.64 -10.88
C LEU A 83 3.63 -20.14 -9.96
N PRO A 84 3.86 -20.21 -8.63
CA PRO A 84 2.81 -20.53 -7.67
C PRO A 84 1.58 -19.64 -7.87
N HIS A 85 0.39 -20.24 -7.80
CA HIS A 85 -0.90 -19.57 -7.92
C HIS A 85 -1.27 -19.03 -9.31
N ALA A 86 -0.38 -19.12 -10.31
CA ALA A 86 -0.69 -18.68 -11.67
C ALA A 86 -1.85 -19.47 -12.29
N ARG A 87 -1.85 -20.80 -12.12
CA ARG A 87 -2.93 -21.67 -12.61
C ARG A 87 -4.26 -21.32 -11.94
N GLU A 88 -4.27 -21.25 -10.61
CA GLU A 88 -5.49 -20.96 -9.84
C GLU A 88 -6.05 -19.56 -10.18
N PHE A 89 -5.18 -18.60 -10.49
CA PHE A 89 -5.59 -17.26 -10.92
C PHE A 89 -6.21 -17.27 -12.33
N LEU A 90 -5.62 -18.02 -13.27
CA LEU A 90 -6.18 -18.18 -14.61
C LEU A 90 -7.53 -18.91 -14.59
N GLU A 91 -7.67 -19.94 -13.75
CA GLU A 91 -8.94 -20.63 -13.50
C GLU A 91 -9.98 -19.69 -12.88
N PHE A 92 -9.57 -18.86 -11.91
CA PHE A 92 -10.41 -17.80 -11.35
C PHE A 92 -10.91 -16.83 -12.44
N CYS A 93 -10.04 -16.39 -13.35
CA CYS A 93 -10.41 -15.52 -14.46
C CYS A 93 -11.51 -16.16 -15.33
N ARG A 94 -11.36 -17.46 -15.66
CA ARG A 94 -12.36 -18.21 -16.43
C ARG A 94 -13.68 -18.34 -15.67
N ALA A 95 -13.64 -18.70 -14.39
CA ALA A 95 -14.83 -18.82 -13.54
C ALA A 95 -15.62 -17.50 -13.44
N ARG A 96 -14.91 -16.37 -13.40
CA ARG A 96 -15.49 -15.02 -13.37
C ARG A 96 -15.79 -14.43 -14.76
N ARG A 97 -15.53 -15.18 -15.83
CA ARG A 97 -15.69 -14.75 -17.23
C ARG A 97 -14.93 -13.45 -17.56
N LEU A 98 -13.75 -13.29 -16.98
CA LEU A 98 -12.82 -12.22 -17.32
C LEU A 98 -12.16 -12.57 -18.66
N ARG A 99 -11.97 -11.55 -19.50
CA ARG A 99 -11.20 -11.69 -20.75
C ARG A 99 -9.73 -11.61 -20.42
N THR A 100 -8.93 -12.51 -20.98
CA THR A 100 -7.52 -12.65 -20.64
C THR A 100 -6.63 -12.48 -21.86
N PHE A 101 -5.61 -11.64 -21.72
CA PHE A 101 -4.67 -11.30 -22.78
C PHE A 101 -3.25 -11.50 -22.27
N LEU A 102 -2.33 -11.81 -23.17
CA LEU A 102 -0.91 -11.80 -22.86
C LEU A 102 -0.25 -10.66 -23.65
N LEU A 103 0.55 -9.82 -22.99
CA LEU A 103 1.39 -8.82 -23.66
C LEU A 103 2.82 -8.94 -23.12
N SER A 104 3.67 -9.62 -23.89
CA SER A 104 5.01 -9.98 -23.44
C SER A 104 6.06 -9.88 -24.54
N THR A 105 7.29 -9.61 -24.13
CA THR A 105 8.51 -9.64 -24.97
C THR A 105 8.99 -11.07 -25.22
N VAL A 106 8.42 -12.08 -24.55
CA VAL A 106 8.82 -13.48 -24.69
C VAL A 106 8.89 -13.91 -26.16
N HIS A 107 9.96 -14.62 -26.52
CA HIS A 107 10.14 -15.14 -27.88
C HIS A 107 9.03 -16.14 -28.22
N PRO A 108 8.45 -16.11 -29.45
CA PRO A 108 7.34 -16.99 -29.82
C PRO A 108 7.62 -18.49 -29.61
N ASP A 109 8.83 -18.96 -29.96
CA ASP A 109 9.21 -20.38 -29.77
C ASP A 109 9.27 -20.77 -28.28
N TYR A 110 9.71 -19.85 -27.42
CA TYR A 110 9.79 -20.09 -25.98
C TYR A 110 8.39 -20.14 -25.38
N TRP A 111 7.54 -19.20 -25.76
CA TRP A 111 6.15 -19.20 -25.35
C TRP A 111 5.42 -20.47 -25.81
N ALA A 112 5.61 -20.93 -27.06
CA ALA A 112 4.96 -22.13 -27.56
C ALA A 112 5.30 -23.37 -26.72
N ILE A 113 6.56 -23.51 -26.34
CA ILE A 113 7.01 -24.65 -25.51
C ILE A 113 6.55 -24.49 -24.06
N GLN A 114 6.78 -23.33 -23.45
CA GLN A 114 6.44 -23.07 -22.05
C GLN A 114 4.92 -23.13 -21.81
N SER A 115 4.12 -22.57 -22.71
CA SER A 115 2.65 -22.63 -22.64
C SER A 115 2.12 -24.06 -22.81
N GLY A 116 2.80 -24.91 -23.59
CA GLY A 116 2.52 -26.34 -23.69
C GLY A 116 2.82 -27.10 -22.40
N VAL A 117 3.97 -26.83 -21.77
CA VAL A 117 4.36 -27.46 -20.48
C VAL A 117 3.44 -27.02 -19.34
N THR A 118 3.16 -25.72 -19.25
CA THR A 118 2.32 -25.15 -18.18
C THR A 118 0.83 -25.41 -18.41
N GLY A 119 0.42 -25.66 -19.65
CA GLY A 119 -0.98 -25.80 -20.04
C GLY A 119 -1.77 -24.48 -19.98
N PHE A 120 -1.10 -23.33 -20.06
CA PHE A 120 -1.74 -22.01 -19.92
C PHE A 120 -2.34 -21.45 -21.20
N ALA A 121 -1.95 -21.96 -22.38
CA ALA A 121 -2.47 -21.47 -23.66
C ALA A 121 -4.01 -21.40 -23.73
N PRO A 122 -4.79 -22.41 -23.26
CA PRO A 122 -6.25 -22.36 -23.28
C PRO A 122 -6.85 -21.30 -22.35
N PHE A 123 -6.07 -20.75 -21.42
CA PHE A 123 -6.51 -19.72 -20.49
C PHE A 123 -6.29 -18.31 -21.01
N ILE A 124 -5.56 -18.11 -22.11
CA ILE A 124 -5.29 -16.80 -22.73
C ILE A 124 -6.15 -16.65 -23.98
N ASP A 125 -7.07 -15.68 -24.02
CA ASP A 125 -7.94 -15.46 -25.18
C ASP A 125 -7.15 -14.96 -26.39
N THR A 126 -6.23 -14.01 -26.18
CA THR A 126 -5.36 -13.49 -27.26
C THR A 126 -3.92 -13.29 -26.78
N PRO A 127 -2.94 -14.03 -27.33
CA PRO A 127 -1.53 -13.85 -27.00
C PRO A 127 -0.83 -12.84 -27.94
N TYR A 128 -0.24 -11.79 -27.36
CA TYR A 128 0.66 -10.85 -28.03
C TYR A 128 2.09 -11.10 -27.51
N VAL A 129 2.83 -11.95 -28.22
CA VAL A 129 4.20 -12.37 -27.89
C VAL A 129 5.20 -11.73 -28.86
N GLY A 130 6.48 -11.66 -28.46
CA GLY A 130 7.53 -11.02 -29.24
C GLY A 130 7.33 -9.51 -29.42
N VAL A 131 6.60 -8.86 -28.52
CA VAL A 131 6.33 -7.41 -28.60
C VAL A 131 7.43 -6.65 -27.89
N TRP A 132 8.27 -5.94 -28.65
CA TRP A 132 9.43 -5.21 -28.12
C TRP A 132 9.07 -3.92 -27.40
N ASP A 133 8.13 -3.13 -27.95
CA ASP A 133 7.61 -1.92 -27.29
C ASP A 133 6.14 -2.13 -26.91
N LYS A 134 5.93 -2.62 -25.69
CA LYS A 134 4.59 -2.87 -25.14
C LYS A 134 3.75 -1.59 -25.08
N ARG A 135 4.37 -0.41 -24.92
CA ARG A 135 3.66 0.87 -24.81
C ARG A 135 3.01 1.30 -26.13
N GLN A 136 3.61 0.97 -27.27
CA GLN A 136 2.94 1.20 -28.55
C GLN A 136 1.79 0.21 -28.74
N LYS A 137 2.02 -1.05 -28.39
CA LYS A 137 1.05 -2.12 -28.64
C LYS A 137 -0.18 -2.05 -27.73
N ILE A 138 -0.07 -1.48 -26.53
CA ILE A 138 -1.20 -1.45 -25.59
C ILE A 138 -2.42 -0.74 -26.19
N HIS A 139 -2.24 0.35 -26.93
CA HIS A 139 -3.35 1.09 -27.54
C HIS A 139 -4.07 0.27 -28.62
N ASP A 140 -3.32 -0.43 -29.47
CA ASP A 140 -3.88 -1.37 -30.44
C ASP A 140 -4.68 -2.46 -29.75
N ILE A 141 -4.14 -3.06 -28.68
CA ILE A 141 -4.84 -4.13 -27.94
C ILE A 141 -6.16 -3.62 -27.37
N LEU A 142 -6.17 -2.42 -26.77
CA LEU A 142 -7.39 -1.82 -26.24
C LEU A 142 -8.41 -1.57 -27.35
N ALA A 143 -7.98 -0.99 -28.48
CA ALA A 143 -8.85 -0.67 -29.60
C ALA A 143 -9.40 -1.92 -30.30
N ASP A 144 -8.52 -2.82 -30.75
CA ASP A 144 -8.84 -4.02 -31.54
C ASP A 144 -9.77 -4.97 -30.78
N ASN A 145 -9.70 -4.97 -29.45
CA ASN A 145 -10.47 -5.87 -28.59
C ASN A 145 -11.64 -5.17 -27.88
N GLY A 146 -11.84 -3.87 -28.10
CA GLY A 146 -12.88 -3.07 -27.46
C GLY A 146 -12.77 -3.05 -25.93
N LEU A 147 -11.55 -2.92 -25.41
CA LEU A 147 -11.29 -2.91 -23.96
C LEU A 147 -11.45 -1.49 -23.43
N ARG A 148 -12.26 -1.34 -22.39
CA ARG A 148 -12.38 -0.07 -21.66
C ARG A 148 -11.23 0.10 -20.69
N PRO A 149 -10.49 1.22 -20.70
CA PRO A 149 -9.34 1.40 -19.84
C PRO A 149 -9.62 1.20 -18.34
N GLU A 150 -10.74 1.75 -17.85
CA GLU A 150 -11.21 1.67 -16.47
C GLU A 150 -11.72 0.28 -16.01
N GLU A 151 -11.81 -0.66 -16.94
CA GLU A 151 -12.18 -2.06 -16.69
C GLU A 151 -11.03 -3.03 -17.00
N THR A 152 -9.85 -2.50 -17.31
CA THR A 152 -8.70 -3.29 -17.76
C THR A 152 -7.56 -3.17 -16.74
N LEU A 153 -6.99 -4.32 -16.39
CA LEU A 153 -5.86 -4.44 -15.47
C LEU A 153 -4.68 -5.07 -16.20
N PHE A 154 -3.52 -4.43 -16.13
CA PHE A 154 -2.25 -5.04 -16.48
C PHE A 154 -1.58 -5.62 -15.22
N ILE A 155 -1.11 -6.87 -15.29
CA ILE A 155 -0.37 -7.53 -14.23
C ILE A 155 1.04 -7.85 -14.74
N GLY A 156 2.07 -7.39 -14.02
CA GLY A 156 3.46 -7.58 -14.39
C GLY A 156 4.39 -7.48 -13.19
N ASP A 157 5.63 -7.93 -13.33
CA ASP A 157 6.64 -7.90 -12.27
C ASP A 157 7.74 -6.86 -12.52
N MET A 158 7.70 -6.15 -13.65
CA MET A 158 8.68 -5.12 -13.99
C MET A 158 8.10 -3.70 -14.02
N GLU A 159 8.96 -2.70 -13.78
CA GLU A 159 8.63 -1.27 -13.90
C GLU A 159 8.04 -0.96 -15.29
N HIS A 160 8.54 -1.64 -16.33
CA HIS A 160 8.07 -1.50 -17.70
C HIS A 160 6.60 -1.88 -17.90
N ASP A 161 6.08 -2.86 -17.15
CA ASP A 161 4.67 -3.24 -17.21
C ASP A 161 3.78 -2.15 -16.60
N ILE A 162 4.25 -1.52 -15.53
CA ILE A 162 3.55 -0.42 -14.87
C ILE A 162 3.54 0.83 -15.76
N GLU A 163 4.65 1.10 -16.45
CA GLU A 163 4.73 2.14 -17.48
C GLU A 163 3.81 1.85 -18.67
N THR A 164 3.74 0.59 -19.10
CA THR A 164 2.83 0.15 -20.18
C THR A 164 1.38 0.38 -19.80
N ALA A 165 0.98 -0.03 -18.60
CA ALA A 165 -0.35 0.20 -18.08
C ALA A 165 -0.70 1.69 -18.02
N ARG A 166 0.21 2.51 -17.50
CA ARG A 166 0.08 3.98 -17.46
C ARG A 166 -0.08 4.58 -18.85
N HIS A 167 0.69 4.10 -19.82
CA HIS A 167 0.59 4.58 -21.20
C HIS A 167 -0.76 4.23 -21.84
N GLY A 168 -1.30 3.05 -21.53
CA GLY A 168 -2.65 2.64 -21.96
C GLY A 168 -3.79 3.29 -21.17
N GLY A 169 -3.49 4.08 -20.11
CA GLY A 169 -4.50 4.64 -19.21
C GLY A 169 -5.30 3.58 -18.45
N ILE A 170 -4.74 2.37 -18.30
CA ILE A 170 -5.37 1.23 -17.64
C ILE A 170 -4.81 1.03 -16.24
N HIS A 171 -5.47 0.19 -15.45
CA HIS A 171 -4.97 -0.13 -14.13
C HIS A 171 -3.73 -1.02 -14.17
N SER A 172 -2.92 -0.94 -13.12
CA SER A 172 -1.66 -1.67 -12.97
C SER A 172 -1.57 -2.42 -11.64
N CYS A 173 -1.18 -3.69 -11.68
CA CYS A 173 -0.83 -4.47 -10.50
C CYS A 173 0.59 -5.02 -10.66
N ALA A 174 1.49 -4.64 -9.76
CA ALA A 174 2.82 -5.21 -9.69
C ALA A 174 2.80 -6.50 -8.85
N VAL A 175 3.50 -7.55 -9.29
CA VAL A 175 3.73 -8.78 -8.51
C VAL A 175 5.21 -8.90 -8.11
N LEU A 176 5.50 -9.47 -6.94
CA LEU A 176 6.88 -9.60 -6.43
C LEU A 176 7.56 -10.93 -6.82
N THR A 177 6.98 -11.67 -7.76
CA THR A 177 7.44 -13.00 -8.17
C THR A 177 8.58 -13.00 -9.19
N GLY A 178 8.86 -11.86 -9.84
CA GLY A 178 9.74 -11.80 -11.01
C GLY A 178 11.05 -11.06 -10.81
N TYR A 179 11.40 -10.18 -11.74
CA TYR A 179 12.71 -9.56 -11.94
C TYR A 179 12.92 -8.33 -11.05
N ASN A 180 12.03 -7.34 -11.08
CA ASN A 180 12.27 -6.12 -10.32
C ASN A 180 12.08 -6.32 -8.81
N THR A 181 12.80 -5.52 -8.03
CA THR A 181 12.69 -5.48 -6.57
C THR A 181 11.48 -4.64 -6.16
N LEU A 182 11.03 -4.81 -4.91
CA LEU A 182 9.94 -4.01 -4.34
C LEU A 182 10.22 -2.50 -4.44
N ASP A 183 11.46 -2.07 -4.22
CA ASP A 183 11.82 -0.65 -4.26
C ASP A 183 11.78 -0.06 -5.68
N GLN A 184 12.17 -0.83 -6.70
CA GLN A 184 11.99 -0.46 -8.11
C GLN A 184 10.49 -0.33 -8.42
N LEU A 185 9.70 -1.37 -8.11
CA LEU A 185 8.25 -1.35 -8.36
C LEU A 185 7.53 -0.20 -7.65
N ARG A 186 7.93 0.16 -6.42
CA ARG A 186 7.39 1.34 -5.71
C ARG A 186 7.68 2.65 -6.45
N ARG A 187 8.86 2.82 -7.06
CA ARG A 187 9.21 4.02 -7.84
C ARG A 187 8.35 4.14 -9.08
N ALA A 188 7.99 3.02 -9.70
CA ALA A 188 7.08 3.00 -10.84
C ALA A 188 5.62 3.31 -10.49
N ARG A 189 5.24 3.40 -9.20
CA ARG A 189 3.91 3.80 -8.70
C ARG A 189 2.73 3.03 -9.34
N PRO A 190 2.64 1.70 -9.17
CA PRO A 190 1.49 0.92 -9.60
C PRO A 190 0.24 1.24 -8.77
N ASP A 191 -0.94 0.86 -9.27
CA ASP A 191 -2.20 1.02 -8.51
C ASP A 191 -2.30 0.05 -7.34
N LEU A 192 -1.66 -1.11 -7.47
CA LEU A 192 -1.58 -2.16 -6.45
C LEU A 192 -0.23 -2.88 -6.56
N ILE A 193 0.33 -3.30 -5.42
CA ILE A 193 1.45 -4.24 -5.35
C ILE A 193 0.97 -5.42 -4.52
N VAL A 194 1.24 -6.64 -4.98
CA VAL A 194 0.97 -7.88 -4.24
C VAL A 194 2.21 -8.78 -4.27
N GLU A 195 2.35 -9.66 -3.29
CA GLU A 195 3.43 -10.64 -3.25
C GLU A 195 3.32 -11.64 -4.42
N HIS A 196 2.10 -12.10 -4.69
CA HIS A 196 1.80 -13.11 -5.72
C HIS A 196 0.33 -13.08 -6.15
N LEU A 197 -0.03 -13.81 -7.21
CA LEU A 197 -1.37 -13.79 -7.81
C LEU A 197 -2.50 -14.27 -6.87
N ARG A 198 -2.23 -15.09 -5.84
CA ARG A 198 -3.24 -15.46 -4.83
C ARG A 198 -3.77 -14.23 -4.07
N GLU A 199 -2.89 -13.33 -3.67
CA GLU A 199 -3.25 -12.11 -2.95
C GLU A 199 -4.06 -11.17 -3.85
N LEU A 200 -3.67 -11.02 -5.12
CA LEU A 200 -4.48 -10.27 -6.09
C LEU A 200 -5.87 -10.86 -6.25
N ARG A 201 -5.99 -12.20 -6.31
CA ARG A 201 -7.29 -12.87 -6.36
C ARG A 201 -8.12 -12.49 -5.15
N GLU A 202 -7.57 -12.59 -3.94
CA GLU A 202 -8.26 -12.28 -2.70
C GLU A 202 -8.75 -10.82 -2.67
N VAL A 203 -7.91 -9.87 -3.09
CA VAL A 203 -8.30 -8.46 -3.25
C VAL A 203 -9.46 -8.30 -4.22
N LEU A 204 -9.37 -8.90 -5.41
CA LEU A 204 -10.43 -8.83 -6.42
C LEU A 204 -11.71 -9.52 -5.96
N GLU A 205 -11.64 -10.59 -5.18
CA GLU A 205 -12.81 -11.27 -4.64
C GLU A 205 -13.50 -10.44 -3.57
N GLN A 206 -12.75 -9.87 -2.64
CA GLN A 206 -13.26 -9.03 -1.56
C GLN A 206 -13.88 -7.72 -2.07
N ASN A 207 -13.34 -7.17 -3.16
CA ASN A 207 -13.73 -5.87 -3.68
C ASN A 207 -14.67 -5.94 -4.91
N GLU A 208 -15.31 -7.08 -5.15
CA GLU A 208 -16.20 -7.30 -6.31
C GLU A 208 -15.54 -6.93 -7.64
N LEU A 209 -14.34 -7.46 -7.87
CA LEU A 209 -13.48 -7.21 -9.02
C LEU A 209 -13.08 -5.74 -9.18
N ARG A 210 -12.99 -4.96 -8.10
CA ARG A 210 -12.37 -3.62 -8.11
C ARG A 210 -11.01 -3.69 -7.41
N LEU A 211 -10.03 -2.89 -7.85
CA LEU A 211 -8.71 -2.86 -7.20
C LEU A 211 -8.75 -2.20 -5.83
N ARG A 212 -9.61 -1.18 -5.72
CA ARG A 212 -9.93 -0.54 -4.45
C ARG A 212 -11.36 -0.92 -4.10
N PRO A 213 -11.69 -1.09 -2.81
CA PRO A 213 -13.07 -1.27 -2.40
C PRO A 213 -13.90 -0.11 -2.95
N PRO A 214 -15.14 -0.36 -3.43
CA PRO A 214 -16.05 0.75 -3.71
C PRO A 214 -16.13 1.62 -2.47
N ALA A 215 -16.05 2.95 -2.64
CA ALA A 215 -16.30 3.88 -1.55
C ALA A 215 -17.66 3.51 -0.96
N LYS A 216 -17.67 2.82 0.19
CA LYS A 216 -18.93 2.33 0.76
C LYS A 216 -19.73 3.58 1.17
N SER A 217 -21.05 3.43 1.21
CA SER A 217 -22.03 4.40 1.73
C SER A 217 -21.46 5.29 2.83
N PHE A 218 -21.84 6.57 2.88
CA PHE A 218 -21.47 7.64 3.85
C PHE A 218 -20.71 7.24 5.15
N GLU A 219 -21.11 6.15 5.81
CA GLU A 219 -20.45 5.46 6.95
C GLU A 219 -19.01 4.94 6.68
N ALA A 220 -18.63 4.54 5.46
CA ALA A 220 -17.26 4.11 5.15
C ALA A 220 -16.35 5.21 4.61
N GLY A 221 -16.91 6.37 4.26
CA GLY A 221 -16.14 7.59 3.99
C GLY A 221 -15.65 8.29 5.27
N HIS A 222 -16.17 7.88 6.43
CA HIS A 222 -15.87 8.46 7.74
C HIS A 222 -15.66 7.34 8.77
N PRO A 223 -14.55 6.57 8.67
CA PRO A 223 -14.22 5.58 9.70
C PRO A 223 -14.15 6.26 11.09
N PRO A 224 -14.35 5.50 12.19
CA PRO A 224 -14.17 6.03 13.54
C PRO A 224 -12.82 6.73 13.65
N VAL A 225 -12.83 7.97 14.14
CA VAL A 225 -11.62 8.77 14.29
C VAL A 225 -11.03 8.49 15.67
N VAL A 226 -9.80 7.98 15.70
CA VAL A 226 -9.12 7.73 16.96
C VAL A 226 -8.50 9.03 17.48
N THR A 227 -8.79 9.35 18.74
CA THR A 227 -8.35 10.58 19.41
C THR A 227 -7.77 10.26 20.77
N VAL A 228 -6.93 11.17 21.27
CA VAL A 228 -6.31 11.11 22.59
C VAL A 228 -6.76 12.29 23.43
N GLY A 229 -6.92 12.09 24.74
CA GLY A 229 -7.26 13.16 25.68
C GLY A 229 -6.47 13.02 26.98
N GLY A 230 -5.99 14.14 27.52
CA GLY A 230 -5.13 14.16 28.70
C GLY A 230 -5.75 14.88 29.89
N LEU A 231 -5.99 14.15 30.99
CA LEU A 231 -6.27 14.75 32.29
C LEU A 231 -4.94 15.10 32.98
N ILE A 232 -4.53 16.36 32.84
CA ILE A 232 -3.23 16.84 33.34
C ILE A 232 -3.39 17.31 34.79
N PHE A 233 -2.61 16.74 35.70
CA PHE A 233 -2.53 17.15 37.11
C PHE A 233 -1.32 18.05 37.39
N ASN A 234 -1.50 19.02 38.27
CA ASN A 234 -0.40 19.76 38.89
C ASN A 234 -0.03 19.17 40.26
N ASP A 235 1.05 19.66 40.88
CA ASP A 235 1.50 19.20 42.20
C ASP A 235 0.54 19.56 43.35
N ALA A 236 -0.39 20.50 43.13
CA ALA A 236 -1.45 20.83 44.08
C ALA A 236 -2.64 19.85 44.04
N GLY A 237 -2.61 18.84 43.16
CA GLY A 237 -3.69 17.87 43.00
C GLY A 237 -4.90 18.40 42.22
N GLU A 238 -4.75 19.55 41.56
CA GLU A 238 -5.73 20.10 40.63
C GLU A 238 -5.47 19.56 39.22
N PHE A 239 -6.50 19.57 38.38
CA PHE A 239 -6.37 19.22 36.98
C PHE A 239 -6.82 20.32 36.03
N LEU A 240 -6.24 20.32 34.84
CA LEU A 240 -6.53 21.29 33.80
C LEU A 240 -7.82 20.92 33.06
N LEU A 241 -8.76 21.85 33.00
CA LEU A 241 -9.86 21.84 32.05
C LEU A 241 -9.76 23.04 31.12
N VAL A 242 -10.17 22.83 29.86
CA VAL A 242 -10.30 23.85 28.83
C VAL A 242 -11.74 23.97 28.37
N ARG A 243 -12.13 25.17 27.97
CA ARG A 243 -13.46 25.44 27.39
C ARG A 243 -13.33 25.71 25.90
N THR A 244 -14.01 24.92 25.08
CA THR A 244 -13.88 24.99 23.61
C THR A 244 -15.23 25.03 22.89
N HIS A 245 -15.28 25.76 21.78
CA HIS A 245 -16.42 25.79 20.86
C HIS A 245 -16.70 24.42 20.22
N LYS A 246 -15.68 23.55 20.09
CA LYS A 246 -15.83 22.23 19.46
C LYS A 246 -16.81 21.33 20.21
N TRP A 247 -16.92 21.51 21.53
CA TRP A 247 -17.76 20.77 22.46
C TRP A 247 -18.92 21.62 23.01
N SER A 248 -19.54 22.44 22.16
CA SER A 248 -20.71 23.26 22.55
C SER A 248 -20.44 24.20 23.75
N ASN A 249 -19.20 24.71 23.87
CA ASN A 249 -18.74 25.55 24.98
C ASN A 249 -18.75 24.87 26.36
N LEU A 250 -18.78 23.53 26.39
CA LEU A 250 -18.60 22.75 27.62
C LEU A 250 -17.13 22.70 28.03
N TRP A 251 -16.91 22.40 29.31
CA TRP A 251 -15.58 22.16 29.85
C TRP A 251 -15.15 20.72 29.57
N GLY A 252 -13.91 20.54 29.14
CA GLY A 252 -13.34 19.24 28.84
C GLY A 252 -11.83 19.21 29.02
N ILE A 253 -11.25 18.06 28.73
CA ILE A 253 -9.79 17.88 28.69
C ILE A 253 -9.24 18.26 27.31
N PRO A 254 -8.00 18.78 27.24
CA PRO A 254 -7.30 18.99 25.98
C PRO A 254 -6.96 17.67 25.28
N GLY A 255 -6.88 17.71 23.96
CA GLY A 255 -6.52 16.56 23.14
C GLY A 255 -7.08 16.58 21.72
N GLY A 256 -6.56 15.68 20.88
CA GLY A 256 -6.89 15.68 19.46
C GLY A 256 -6.65 14.35 18.77
N LYS A 257 -6.41 14.42 17.46
CA LYS A 257 -6.41 13.23 16.59
C LYS A 257 -5.02 12.59 16.57
N ILE A 258 -5.00 11.26 16.52
CA ILE A 258 -3.76 10.54 16.23
C ILE A 258 -3.44 10.69 14.74
N GLN A 259 -2.23 11.14 14.42
CA GLN A 259 -1.77 11.24 13.03
C GLN A 259 -1.29 9.88 12.50
N TRP A 260 -1.35 9.70 11.19
CA TRP A 260 -0.86 8.48 10.56
C TRP A 260 0.64 8.30 10.84
N GLY A 261 1.04 7.11 11.29
CA GLY A 261 2.43 6.80 11.64
C GLY A 261 2.88 7.25 13.05
N GLU A 262 1.98 7.82 13.86
CA GLU A 262 2.26 8.31 15.22
C GLU A 262 1.74 7.33 16.28
N THR A 263 2.46 7.16 17.39
CA THR A 263 1.95 6.41 18.56
C THR A 263 0.94 7.24 19.35
N SER A 264 0.01 6.62 20.08
CA SER A 264 -1.00 7.37 20.84
C SER A 264 -0.38 8.28 21.92
N GLU A 265 0.70 7.85 22.58
CA GLU A 265 1.41 8.71 23.54
C GLU A 265 2.16 9.88 22.88
N ALA A 266 2.72 9.67 21.68
CA ALA A 266 3.35 10.76 20.92
C ALA A 266 2.30 11.79 20.50
N ALA A 267 1.15 11.33 19.99
CA ALA A 267 0.00 12.18 19.67
C ALA A 267 -0.46 12.97 20.89
N LEU A 268 -0.60 12.31 22.06
CA LEU A 268 -1.01 12.96 23.29
C LEU A 268 -0.06 14.10 23.66
N ARG A 269 1.26 13.85 23.67
CA ARG A 269 2.26 14.88 23.99
C ARG A 269 2.21 16.05 23.00
N ARG A 270 2.07 15.76 21.71
CA ARG A 270 1.96 16.78 20.66
C ARG A 270 0.71 17.64 20.84
N GLU A 271 -0.46 17.03 20.96
CA GLU A 271 -1.75 17.73 21.10
C GLU A 271 -1.78 18.58 22.38
N LEU A 272 -1.33 18.04 23.52
CA LEU A 272 -1.28 18.78 24.77
C LEU A 272 -0.36 20.00 24.67
N ARG A 273 0.79 19.87 23.99
CA ARG A 273 1.70 20.99 23.75
C ARG A 273 1.10 22.02 22.79
N GLU A 274 0.43 21.58 21.72
CA GLU A 274 -0.21 22.45 20.73
C GLU A 274 -1.39 23.24 21.32
N GLU A 275 -2.21 22.61 22.17
CA GLU A 275 -3.40 23.25 22.75
C GLU A 275 -3.12 24.06 24.01
N THR A 276 -2.10 23.70 24.79
CA THR A 276 -1.88 24.27 26.13
C THR A 276 -0.46 24.81 26.35
N GLY A 277 0.48 24.54 25.45
CA GLY A 277 1.90 24.88 25.63
C GLY A 277 2.63 24.05 26.70
N LEU A 278 1.96 23.07 27.31
CA LEU A 278 2.52 22.27 28.40
C LEU A 278 3.29 21.06 27.89
N GLU A 279 4.43 20.79 28.51
CA GLU A 279 5.16 19.53 28.42
C GLU A 279 4.77 18.67 29.64
N VAL A 280 4.35 17.42 29.39
CA VAL A 280 3.79 16.55 30.43
C VAL A 280 4.64 15.31 30.69
N ASP A 281 4.63 14.83 31.93
CA ASP A 281 5.29 13.62 32.40
C ASP A 281 4.27 12.61 32.95
N ASP A 282 4.72 11.41 33.35
CA ASP A 282 3.91 10.37 34.03
C ASP A 282 2.60 10.04 33.30
N VAL A 283 2.71 9.82 31.98
CA VAL A 283 1.57 9.46 31.13
C VAL A 283 1.10 8.04 31.48
N ARG A 284 -0.18 7.92 31.86
CA ARG A 284 -0.80 6.62 32.18
C ARG A 284 -2.14 6.49 31.47
N PHE A 285 -2.33 5.38 30.79
CA PHE A 285 -3.61 5.04 30.17
C PHE A 285 -4.66 4.76 31.24
N VAL A 286 -5.89 5.25 31.03
CA VAL A 286 -7.02 5.01 31.94
C VAL A 286 -8.05 4.12 31.29
N LEU A 287 -8.62 4.55 30.16
CA LEU A 287 -9.73 3.87 29.49
C LEU A 287 -9.91 4.34 28.03
N VAL A 288 -10.70 3.56 27.29
CA VAL A 288 -11.22 3.92 25.96
C VAL A 288 -12.70 4.25 26.09
N GLN A 289 -13.16 5.29 25.37
CA GLN A 289 -14.59 5.63 25.26
C GLN A 289 -15.01 5.72 23.80
N ASP A 290 -16.22 5.24 23.53
CA ASP A 290 -16.88 5.45 22.25
C ASP A 290 -17.75 6.70 22.33
N CYS A 291 -17.56 7.64 21.40
CA CYS A 291 -18.38 8.83 21.27
C CYS A 291 -19.01 8.83 19.88
N ILE A 292 -20.23 8.30 19.80
CA ILE A 292 -20.95 8.03 18.55
C ILE A 292 -22.14 8.99 18.46
N HIS A 293 -22.21 9.80 17.39
CA HIS A 293 -23.30 10.75 17.14
C HIS A 293 -23.58 11.71 18.32
N SER A 294 -22.53 12.14 19.03
CA SER A 294 -22.69 12.99 20.22
C SER A 294 -23.20 14.38 19.84
N ARG A 295 -24.30 14.79 20.47
CA ARG A 295 -24.88 16.13 20.32
C ARG A 295 -24.06 17.23 21.00
N GLU A 296 -23.11 16.87 21.86
CA GLU A 296 -22.23 17.81 22.53
C GLU A 296 -21.09 18.28 21.60
N PHE A 297 -20.74 17.48 20.60
CA PHE A 297 -19.76 17.85 19.59
C PHE A 297 -20.43 18.61 18.45
N HIS A 298 -19.79 19.68 17.98
CA HIS A 298 -20.37 20.59 16.98
C HIS A 298 -20.60 19.97 15.58
N ARG A 299 -20.14 18.74 15.33
CA ARG A 299 -20.32 17.99 14.08
C ARG A 299 -20.74 16.56 14.40
N ASP A 300 -21.46 15.93 13.48
CA ASP A 300 -21.74 14.50 13.61
C ASP A 300 -20.45 13.69 13.37
N ALA A 301 -20.10 12.80 14.31
CA ALA A 301 -18.85 12.06 14.30
C ALA A 301 -18.92 10.77 15.14
N HIS A 302 -18.02 9.84 14.84
CA HIS A 302 -17.72 8.66 15.66
C HIS A 302 -16.25 8.76 16.10
N PHE A 303 -16.01 8.99 17.39
CA PHE A 303 -14.67 8.99 17.97
C PHE A 303 -14.43 7.76 18.85
N VAL A 304 -13.20 7.27 18.80
CA VAL A 304 -12.63 6.32 19.79
C VAL A 304 -11.61 7.10 20.62
N LEU A 305 -11.95 7.40 21.87
CA LEU A 305 -11.20 8.30 22.75
C LEU A 305 -10.30 7.51 23.71
N LEU A 306 -9.00 7.51 23.46
CA LEU A 306 -8.00 6.98 24.39
C LEU A 306 -7.69 8.06 25.43
N ASN A 307 -8.06 7.81 26.68
CA ASN A 307 -7.90 8.79 27.75
C ASN A 307 -6.75 8.43 28.69
N TYR A 308 -5.98 9.44 29.04
CA TYR A 308 -4.77 9.33 29.85
C TYR A 308 -4.83 10.30 31.04
N THR A 309 -4.13 9.95 32.12
CA THR A 309 -3.68 10.93 33.12
C THR A 309 -2.25 11.32 32.84
N CYS A 310 -1.89 12.58 33.11
CA CYS A 310 -0.52 13.07 33.00
C CYS A 310 -0.21 14.05 34.15
N ARG A 311 1.05 14.40 34.35
CA ARG A 311 1.49 15.43 35.29
C ARG A 311 2.23 16.56 34.60
N VAL A 312 2.09 17.77 35.13
CA VAL A 312 2.89 18.94 34.69
C VAL A 312 3.66 19.51 35.88
N ARG A 313 4.89 19.97 35.62
CA ARG A 313 5.74 20.59 36.65
C ARG A 313 5.53 22.09 36.78
N ASP A 314 5.22 22.77 35.68
CA ASP A 314 5.00 24.22 35.63
C ASP A 314 3.59 24.54 35.11
N PRO A 315 2.58 24.58 36.00
CA PRO A 315 1.20 24.84 35.62
C PRO A 315 0.93 26.30 35.22
N ALA A 316 1.90 27.22 35.44
CA ALA A 316 1.76 28.64 35.10
C ALA A 316 2.03 28.92 33.61
N ARG A 317 2.60 27.96 32.88
CA ARG A 317 3.00 28.11 31.47
C ARG A 317 1.86 27.84 30.46
N VAL A 318 0.61 27.74 30.91
CA VAL A 318 -0.51 27.47 29.99
C VAL A 318 -0.64 28.61 28.98
N VAL A 319 -0.46 28.28 27.71
CA VAL A 319 -0.72 29.16 26.57
C VAL A 319 -1.71 28.45 25.68
N LEU A 320 -2.94 28.94 25.65
CA LEU A 320 -3.99 28.37 24.82
C LEU A 320 -3.79 28.76 23.35
N ASN A 321 -4.09 27.84 22.45
CA ASN A 321 -4.25 28.13 21.03
C ASN A 321 -5.65 28.67 20.72
N ASP A 322 -5.93 28.92 19.44
CA ASP A 322 -7.21 29.45 18.96
C ASP A 322 -8.42 28.52 19.18
N GLU A 323 -8.18 27.27 19.61
CA GLU A 323 -9.23 26.26 19.78
C GLU A 323 -9.91 26.31 21.17
N ALA A 324 -9.26 26.92 22.16
CA ALA A 324 -9.73 27.03 23.53
C ALA A 324 -9.90 28.50 23.94
N GLN A 325 -11.01 28.81 24.63
CA GLN A 325 -11.34 30.17 25.05
C GLN A 325 -10.83 30.50 26.47
N GLU A 326 -10.85 29.49 27.34
CA GLU A 326 -10.59 29.64 28.76
C GLU A 326 -10.01 28.33 29.29
N TYR A 327 -9.13 28.41 30.28
CA TYR A 327 -8.65 27.26 31.04
C TYR A 327 -8.81 27.49 32.53
N ARG A 328 -8.95 26.39 33.29
CA ARG A 328 -8.98 26.41 34.75
C ARG A 328 -8.26 25.19 35.31
N TRP A 329 -7.49 25.42 36.37
CA TRP A 329 -7.02 24.39 37.28
C TRP A 329 -8.07 24.18 38.36
N LEU A 330 -8.57 22.96 38.53
CA LEU A 330 -9.69 22.67 39.43
C LEU A 330 -9.46 21.38 40.21
N THR A 331 -10.05 21.30 41.39
CA THR A 331 -10.13 20.05 42.14
C THR A 331 -11.33 19.23 41.64
N PRO A 332 -11.37 17.91 41.90
CA PRO A 332 -12.53 17.08 41.56
C PRO A 332 -13.86 17.63 42.09
N ALA A 333 -13.85 18.18 43.31
CA ALA A 333 -15.04 18.75 43.95
C ALA A 333 -15.55 20.01 43.22
N THR A 334 -14.66 20.92 42.81
CA THR A 334 -15.08 22.15 42.12
C THR A 334 -15.43 21.89 40.66
N ALA A 335 -14.77 20.94 40.00
CA ALA A 335 -15.10 20.55 38.63
C ALA A 335 -16.49 19.91 38.51
N ALA A 336 -16.97 19.19 39.53
CA ALA A 336 -18.31 18.58 39.53
C ALA A 336 -19.45 19.61 39.38
N ALA A 337 -19.21 20.87 39.76
CA ALA A 337 -20.17 21.97 39.62
C ALA A 337 -20.18 22.61 38.22
N LEU A 338 -19.25 22.24 37.32
CA LEU A 338 -19.16 22.80 35.98
C LEU A 338 -19.99 22.00 34.95
N PRO A 339 -20.40 22.66 33.84
CA PRO A 339 -20.97 21.97 32.69
C PRO A 339 -19.86 21.25 31.91
N LEU A 340 -19.46 20.09 32.40
CA LEU A 340 -18.50 19.19 31.75
C LEU A 340 -19.16 18.42 30.60
N ASN A 341 -18.39 18.16 29.54
CA ASN A 341 -18.78 17.21 28.49
C ASN A 341 -18.80 15.77 29.05
N GLN A 342 -19.58 14.90 28.40
CA GLN A 342 -19.79 13.54 28.87
C GLN A 342 -18.48 12.71 28.92
N PRO A 343 -17.58 12.76 27.91
CA PRO A 343 -16.32 12.02 27.97
C PRO A 343 -15.43 12.39 29.17
N THR A 344 -15.36 13.68 29.52
CA THR A 344 -14.59 14.14 30.68
C THR A 344 -15.23 13.70 31.99
N ARG A 345 -16.57 13.70 32.11
CA ARG A 345 -17.25 13.17 33.32
C ARG A 345 -16.94 11.70 33.56
N VAL A 346 -17.02 10.88 32.51
CA VAL A 346 -16.71 9.45 32.58
C VAL A 346 -15.27 9.22 32.99
N LEU A 347 -14.33 9.98 32.40
CA LEU A 347 -12.92 9.89 32.77
C LEU A 347 -12.67 10.25 34.24
N LEU A 348 -13.24 11.36 34.72
CA LEU A 348 -13.08 11.79 36.12
C LEU A 348 -13.62 10.75 37.10
N ASN A 349 -14.76 10.13 36.78
CA ASN A 349 -15.32 9.05 37.60
C ASN A 349 -14.40 7.84 37.65
N ALA A 350 -13.80 7.44 36.52
CA ALA A 350 -12.88 6.32 36.48
C ALA A 350 -11.57 6.58 37.25
N VAL A 351 -11.04 7.81 37.18
CA VAL A 351 -9.86 8.20 37.95
C VAL A 351 -10.17 8.30 39.45
N GLY A 352 -11.36 8.83 39.81
CA GLY A 352 -11.80 8.97 41.19
C GLY A 352 -12.21 7.65 41.88
N ALA A 353 -12.61 6.63 41.12
CA ALA A 353 -12.98 5.33 41.67
C ALA A 353 -11.79 4.50 42.18
N GLY A 354 -10.56 4.86 41.79
CA GLY A 354 -9.34 4.07 42.05
C GLY A 354 -9.37 2.70 41.35
N PRO A 355 -8.22 2.03 41.16
CA PRO A 355 -8.21 0.66 40.67
C PRO A 355 -8.80 -0.25 41.76
N GLY A 356 -10.03 -0.73 41.54
CA GLY A 356 -10.67 -1.76 42.37
C GLY A 356 -10.04 -3.13 42.19
#